data_AF-A0A2N3ECH1-F1
#
_entry.id   AF-A0A2N3ECH1-F1
#
_cell.length_a   1.000
_cell.length_b   1.000
_cell.length_c   1.000
_cell.angle_alpha   90.00
_cell.angle_beta   90.00
_cell.angle_gamma   90.00
#
_symmetry.space_group_name_H-M   'P 1'
#
loop_
_entity.id
_entity.type
_entity.pdbx_description
1 polymer ?
#
loop_
_entity_poly.entity_id
_entity_poly.type
_entity_poly.pdbx_seq_one_letter_code
_entity_poly.pdbx_strand_id
1 'polypeptide(L)' 'LDGLGLLSFESIVNRDYPVVFATLYIFGLLGLVISLLSDLTYTWVDPRIDFETREV' A
#
# COMPACT_ATOMS: atom_id res chain seq x y z
N LEU A 1 7.12 -17.80 14.01
CA LEU A 1 6.45 -16.49 14.03
C LEU A 1 5.32 -16.58 13.03
N ASP A 2 4.09 -16.67 13.51
CA ASP A 2 2.91 -16.77 12.66
C ASP A 2 2.65 -15.39 12.05
N GLY A 3 3.08 -15.21 10.80
CA GLY A 3 3.01 -13.93 10.10
C GLY A 3 1.71 -13.76 9.32
N LEU A 4 1.43 -12.52 8.92
CA LEU A 4 0.29 -12.19 8.04
C LEU A 4 0.32 -12.96 6.71
N GLY A 5 1.51 -13.32 6.21
CA GLY A 5 1.67 -14.17 5.04
C GLY A 5 1.25 -15.62 5.26
N LEU A 6 1.56 -16.18 6.43
CA LEU A 6 1.12 -17.53 6.81
C LEU A 6 -0.39 -17.57 7.01
N LEU A 7 -0.96 -16.56 7.67
CA LEU A 7 -2.40 -16.42 7.87
C LEU A 7 -3.15 -16.31 6.53
N SER A 8 -2.61 -15.54 5.58
CA SER A 8 -3.20 -15.40 4.24
C SER A 8 -3.19 -16.73 3.49
N PHE A 9 -2.09 -17.48 3.56
CA PHE A 9 -1.97 -18.80 2.92
C PHE A 9 -2.94 -19.82 3.53
N GLU A 10 -2.98 -19.90 4.86
CA GLU A 10 -3.85 -20.82 5.58
C GLU A 10 -5.34 -20.50 5.33
N SER A 11 -5.70 -19.22 5.26
CA SER A 11 -7.08 -18.79 4.97
C SER A 11 -7.55 -19.21 3.57
N ILE A 12 -6.65 -19.23 2.58
CA ILE A 12 -6.99 -19.74 1.23
C ILE A 12 -7.21 -21.25 1.27
N VAL A 13 -6.35 -21.98 1.97
CA VAL A 13 -6.43 -23.44 2.10
C VAL A 13 -7.70 -23.86 2.85
N ASN A 14 -8.04 -23.16 3.93
CA ASN A 14 -9.23 -23.41 4.74
C ASN A 14 -10.52 -22.83 4.13
N ARG A 15 -10.44 -22.17 2.96
CA ARG A 15 -11.55 -21.49 2.28
C ARG A 15 -12.23 -20.40 3.14
N ASP A 16 -11.46 -19.76 3.99
CA ASP A 16 -11.89 -18.62 4.79
C ASP A 16 -11.88 -17.34 3.95
N TYR A 17 -12.87 -17.24 3.05
CA TYR A 17 -13.05 -16.09 2.17
C TYR A 17 -13.04 -14.74 2.90
N PRO A 18 -13.66 -14.57 4.09
CA PRO A 18 -13.62 -13.30 4.80
C PRO A 18 -12.19 -12.84 5.14
N VAL A 19 -11.33 -13.77 5.57
CA VAL A 19 -9.95 -13.45 5.94
C VAL A 19 -9.12 -13.17 4.70
N VAL A 20 -9.30 -13.93 3.62
CA VAL A 20 -8.64 -13.66 2.33
C VAL A 20 -9.00 -12.27 1.78
N PHE A 21 -10.28 -11.89 1.81
CA PHE A 21 -10.68 -10.55 1.38
C PHE A 21 -10.11 -9.46 2.28
N ALA A 22 -10.09 -9.68 3.60
CA ALA A 22 -9.51 -8.73 4.55
C ALA A 22 -8.01 -8.53 4.31
N THR A 23 -7.25 -9.62 4.09
CA THR A 23 -5.80 -9.50 3.85
C THR A 23 -5.51 -8.82 2.51
N LEU A 24 -6.24 -9.14 1.45
CA LEU A 24 -6.13 -8.45 0.16
C LEU A 24 -6.44 -6.95 0.26
N TYR A 25 -7.51 -6.59 0.97
CA TYR A 25 -7.87 -5.20 1.21
C TYR A 25 -6.78 -4.45 1.98
N ILE A 26 -6.25 -5.04 3.06
CA ILE A 26 -5.20 -4.43 3.88
C ILE A 26 -3.92 -4.22 3.07
N PHE A 27 -3.51 -5.19 2.23
CA PHE A 27 -2.34 -5.03 1.37
C PHE A 27 -2.54 -3.93 0.33
N GLY A 28 -3.72 -3.85 -0.30
CA GLY A 28 -4.05 -2.76 -1.22
C GLY A 28 -4.06 -1.39 -0.53
N LEU A 29 -4.68 -1.30 0.65
CA LEU A 29 -4.72 -0.08 1.45
C LEU A 29 -3.31 0.36 1.87
N LEU A 30 -2.47 -0.58 2.33
CA LEU A 30 -1.07 -0.31 2.67
C LEU A 30 -0.28 0.20 1.46
N GLY A 31 -0.46 -0.42 0.30
CA GLY A 31 0.17 0.04 -0.95
C GLY A 31 -0.22 1.49 -1.27
N LEU A 32 -1.51 1.82 -1.14
CA LEU A 32 -2.01 3.18 -1.35
C LEU A 32 -1.48 4.17 -0.31
N VAL A 33 -1.43 3.77 0.96
CA VAL A 33 -0.87 4.61 2.04
C VAL A 33 0.61 4.85 1.79
N ILE A 34 1.37 3.82 1.42
CA ILE A 34 2.80 3.95 1.10
C ILE A 34 3.01 4.85 -0.12
N SER A 35 2.20 4.72 -1.17
CA SER A 35 2.31 5.59 -2.34
C SER A 35 1.98 7.05 -2.00
N LEU A 36 0.92 7.28 -1.21
CA LEU A 36 0.55 8.62 -0.76
C LEU A 36 1.62 9.24 0.14
N LEU A 37 2.19 8.45 1.06
CA LEU A 37 3.30 8.89 1.90
C LEU A 37 4.54 9.17 1.07
N SER A 38 4.81 8.38 0.03
CA SER A 38 5.92 8.62 -0.89
C SER A 38 5.72 9.94 -1.63
N ASP A 39 4.53 10.18 -2.19
CA ASP A 39 4.21 11.44 -2.88
C ASP A 39 4.38 12.64 -1.95
N LEU A 40 3.86 12.57 -0.72
CA LEU A 40 4.01 13.63 0.27
C LEU A 40 5.47 13.84 0.68
N THR A 41 6.21 12.75 0.89
CA THR A 41 7.63 12.78 1.24
C THR A 41 8.45 13.37 0.10
N TYR A 42 8.14 13.05 -1.15
CA TYR A 42 8.79 13.64 -2.32
C TYR A 42 8.54 15.15 -2.39
N THR A 43 7.30 15.62 -2.16
CA THR A 43 7.02 17.06 -2.13
C THR A 43 7.72 17.78 -0.97
N TRP A 44 7.86 17.16 0.20
CA TRP A 44 8.49 17.78 1.37
C TRP A 44 10.01 17.73 1.37
N VAL A 45 10.58 16.63 0.89
CA VAL A 45 12.05 16.44 0.83
C VAL A 45 12.63 17.08 -0.43
N ASP A 46 11.90 17.11 -1.54
CA ASP A 46 12.33 17.72 -2.79
C ASP A 46 11.32 18.77 -3.29
N PRO A 47 11.44 20.04 -2.84
CA PRO A 47 10.61 21.15 -3.32
C PRO A 47 10.90 21.54 -4.78
N ARG A 48 11.75 20.79 -5.51
CA ARG A 48 12.07 21.03 -6.92
C ARG A 48 11.12 20.32 -7.89
N ILE A 49 10.23 19.45 -7.40
CA ILE A 49 9.01 19.04 -8.12
C ILE A 49 7.92 20.10 -7.93
N ASP A 50 8.31 21.37 -7.81
CA ASP A 50 7.38 22.47 -7.96
C ASP A 50 6.91 22.46 -9.42
N PHE A 51 5.60 22.56 -9.61
CA PHE A 51 4.93 22.64 -10.91
C PHE A 51 5.26 23.97 -11.65
N GLU A 52 6.43 24.58 -11.43
CA GLU A 52 6.80 25.92 -11.89
C GLU A 52 7.52 25.96 -13.25
N THR A 53 7.77 24.85 -13.94
CA THR A 53 8.37 24.92 -15.29
C THR A 53 7.66 24.04 -16.30
N ARG A 54 6.34 24.24 -16.40
CA ARG A 54 5.65 24.13 -17.68
C ARG A 54 5.30 25.54 -18.15
N GLU A 55 6.33 26.27 -18.54
CA GLU A 55 6.17 27.35 -19.52
C GLU A 55 5.74 26.70 -20.85
N VAL A 56 4.51 26.98 -21.26
CA VAL A 56 4.06 26.92 -22.67
C VAL A 56 3.39 28.24 -23.01
#